data_AF-A0A7V3PRT2-F1
#
_entry.id   AF-A0A7V3PRT2-F1
#
_cell.length_a   1.000
_cell.length_b   1.000
_cell.length_c   1.000
_cell.angle_alpha   90.00
_cell.angle_beta   90.00
_cell.angle_gamma   90.00
#
_symmetry.space_group_name_H-M   'P 1'
#
loop_
_entity.id
_entity.type
_entity.pdbx_description
1 polymer ?
#
loop_
_entity_poly.entity_id
_entity_poly.type
_entity_poly.pdbx_seq_one_letter_code
_entity_poly.pdbx_strand_id
1 'polypeptide(L)' 'MAEVRMPKMGDGMEEGTILRWLKREGDVVTVEEAIAEIETDKAN' A
#
# COMPACT_ATOMS: atom_id res chain seq x y z
N MET A 1 -12.47 7.88 -9.44
CA MET A 1 -12.01 7.36 -8.14
C MET A 1 -10.73 6.61 -8.41
N ALA A 2 -9.59 7.07 -7.89
CA ALA A 2 -8.33 6.37 -8.09
C ALA A 2 -8.29 5.18 -7.14
N GLU A 3 -8.32 3.96 -7.68
CA GLU A 3 -8.19 2.74 -6.88
C GLU A 3 -6.70 2.47 -6.64
N VAL A 4 -6.28 2.56 -5.38
CA VAL A 4 -4.93 2.14 -4.98
C VAL A 4 -4.95 0.62 -4.87
N ARG A 5 -4.48 -0.06 -5.92
CA ARG A 5 -4.35 -1.52 -5.93
C ARG A 5 -2.95 -1.89 -5.50
N MET A 6 -2.85 -2.69 -4.45
CA MET A 6 -1.59 -3.29 -4.03
C MET A 6 -1.05 -4.15 -5.20
N PRO A 7 0.14 -3.86 -5.74
CA PRO A 7 0.71 -4.69 -6.79
C PRO A 7 1.03 -6.06 -6.20
N LYS A 8 0.57 -7.14 -6.87
CA LYS A 8 0.89 -8.51 -6.45
C LYS A 8 2.42 -8.69 -6.48
N MET A 9 3.06 -8.69 -5.31
CA MET A 9 4.52 -8.74 -5.18
C MET A 9 5.10 -10.18 -5.09
N GLY A 10 4.33 -11.17 -5.54
CA GLY A 10 4.77 -12.55 -5.68
C GLY A 10 3.70 -13.56 -5.25
N ASP A 11 3.80 -14.77 -5.77
CA ASP A 11 2.85 -15.90 -5.70
C ASP A 11 2.32 -16.37 -4.32
N GLY A 12 2.60 -15.66 -3.22
CA GLY A 12 2.18 -16.07 -1.87
C GLY A 12 1.98 -14.91 -0.91
N MET A 13 1.53 -13.77 -1.43
CA MET A 13 1.32 -12.56 -0.64
C MET A 13 -0.19 -12.27 -0.63
N GLU A 14 -0.91 -13.01 0.21
CA GLU A 14 -2.38 -12.94 0.28
C GLU A 14 -2.86 -11.85 1.25
N GLU A 15 -2.08 -11.54 2.29
CA GLU A 15 -2.44 -10.59 3.33
C GLU A 15 -1.26 -9.65 3.64
N GLY A 16 -1.55 -8.34 3.68
CA GLY A 16 -0.62 -7.30 4.09
C GLY A 16 -1.33 -6.36 5.05
N THR A 17 -0.70 -6.07 6.18
CA THR A 17 -1.26 -5.19 7.21
C THR A 17 -0.87 -3.76 6.89
N ILE A 18 -1.85 -2.87 6.78
CA ILE A 18 -1.58 -1.43 6.64
C ILE A 18 -1.12 -0.92 8.00
N LEU A 19 0.17 -0.56 8.12
CA LEU A 19 0.73 0.00 9.35
C LEU A 19 0.22 1.42 9.58
N ARG A 20 0.33 2.28 8.56
CA ARG A 20 -0.16 3.65 8.63
C ARG A 20 -0.51 4.21 7.26
N TRP A 21 -1.54 5.05 7.25
CA TRP A 21 -1.83 5.91 6.11
C TRP A 21 -0.99 7.18 6.21
N LEU A 22 -0.18 7.44 5.19
CA LEU A 22 0.59 8.69 5.06
C LEU A 22 -0.27 9.79 4.43
N LYS A 23 -1.27 9.40 3.63
CA LYS A 23 -2.20 10.30 2.95
C LYS A 23 -3.64 10.08 3.43
N ARG A 24 -4.43 11.15 3.38
CA ARG A 24 -5.85 11.15 3.76
C ARG A 24 -6.74 11.21 2.53
N GLU A 25 -7.99 10.83 2.70
CA GLU A 25 -9.00 10.93 1.65
C GLU A 25 -9.16 12.40 1.22
N GLY A 26 -8.98 12.66 -0.07
CA GLY A 26 -9.05 14.02 -0.65
C GLY A 26 -7.71 14.76 -0.74
N ASP A 27 -6.63 14.18 -0.24
CA ASP A 27 -5.28 14.74 -0.36
C ASP A 27 -4.72 14.54 -1.79
N VAL A 28 -3.95 15.51 -2.29
CA VAL A 28 -3.32 15.40 -3.61
C VAL A 28 -2.11 14.49 -3.49
N VAL A 29 -2.06 13.45 -4.33
CA VAL A 29 -0.95 12.50 -4.40
C VAL A 29 -0.19 12.69 -5.71
N THR A 30 1.13 12.80 -5.61
CA THR A 30 2.03 12.97 -6.75
C THR A 30 2.71 11.65 -7.14
N VAL A 31 3.20 11.58 -8.38
CA VAL A 31 4.03 10.46 -8.83
C VAL A 31 5.29 10.39 -7.97
N GLU A 32 5.68 9.18 -7.58
CA GLU A 32 6.80 8.88 -6.64
C GLU A 32 6.54 9.25 -5.17
N GLU A 33 5.30 9.59 -4.79
CA GLU A 33 4.94 9.87 -3.40
C GLU A 33 4.37 8.63 -2.67
N ALA A 34 4.84 8.38 -1.46
CA ALA A 34 4.34 7.30 -0.60
C ALA A 34 2.99 7.68 0.04
N ILE A 35 1.98 6.82 -0.13
CA ILE A 35 0.60 7.10 0.29
C ILE A 35 0.18 6.30 1.53
N ALA A 36 0.81 5.15 1.75
CA ALA A 36 0.58 4.26 2.89
C ALA A 36 1.82 3.40 3.12
N GLU A 37 2.07 3.08 4.39
CA GLU A 37 3.03 2.05 4.77
C GLU A 37 2.28 0.74 5.01
N ILE A 38 2.71 -0.28 4.29
CA ILE A 38 2.18 -1.63 4.40
C ILE A 38 3.31 -2.54 4.87
N GLU A 39 3.01 -3.37 5.86
CA GLU A 39 3.88 -4.45 6.29
C GLU A 39 3.29 -5.76 5.79
N THR A 40 4.17 -6.59 5.26
CA THR A 40 3.76 -7.79 4.57
C THR A 40 4.53 -8.92 5.20
N ASP A 41 3.82 -9.85 5.82
CA ASP A 41 4.41 -11.00 6.47
C ASP A 41 4.90 -11.99 5.40
N LYS A 42 6.03 -11.67 4.80
CA LYS A 42 6.76 -12.57 3.91
C LYS A 42 8.23 -12.57 4.31
N ALA A 43 8.45 -12.89 5.58
CA ALA A 43 9.75 -13.16 6.14
C ALA A 43 9.67 -14.41 7.03
N ASN A 44 9.24 -15.54 6.44
CA ASN A 44 9.64 -16.89 6.82
C ASN A 44 9.44 -17.85 5.65
#